data_AF-A0A3P3DT87-F1
#
_entry.id   AF-A0A3P3DT87-F1
#
_cell.length_a   1.000
_cell.length_b   1.000
_cell.length_c   1.000
_cell.angle_alpha   90.00
_cell.angle_beta   90.00
_cell.angle_gamma   90.00
#
_symmetry.space_group_name_H-M   'P 1'
#
loop_
_entity.id
_entity.type
_entity.pdbx_description
1 polymer ?
#
loop_
_entity_poly.entity_id
_entity_poly.type
_entity_poly.pdbx_seq_one_letter_code
_entity_poly.pdbx_strand_id
1 'polypeptide(L)'
;MSLPLLLTLALMAGIVLISAGLALPLLGRRQLMRRQILLRLAAAGDTESDAARGPALRLDDGGRRKFSLFGEVTAEGARERPFIAWFLAALFAVVLSAMVVLVTGSWAGMLAGLLAPPAVWLMWGSYREAKYRAAVDDSVPEAMQMIVRALRIGQPVGFAIHGAGRDLTGPLAAEFTLTADRISYGQSVASALRDLAERCDNQNLRFLAAAVSIQSATGGNLADVLDRLAEIARGRQQMRRKISAIIAEARWSGRFLSAFPLIATGLVLLINPAHFEDIQGLDFFKPLLAIVGALLVLNLLYMRWLVQVE
;
A
#
# COMPACT_ATOMS: atom_id res chain seq x y z
N MET A 1 -39.56 20.51 9.55
CA MET A 1 -38.27 19.99 10.03
C MET A 1 -38.32 19.92 11.54
N SER A 2 -38.17 18.74 12.14
CA SER A 2 -38.18 18.59 13.59
C SER A 2 -36.91 19.22 14.17
N LEU A 3 -37.07 20.00 15.24
CA LEU A 3 -35.98 20.62 16.03
C LEU A 3 -34.77 19.70 16.31
N PRO A 4 -34.93 18.38 16.57
CA PRO A 4 -33.80 17.45 16.67
C PRO A 4 -32.97 17.31 15.38
N LEU A 5 -33.57 17.42 14.20
CA LEU A 5 -32.91 17.26 12.90
C LEU A 5 -32.01 18.46 12.54
N LEU A 6 -32.35 19.66 13.04
CA LEU A 6 -31.50 20.85 12.93
C LEU A 6 -30.31 20.80 13.89
N LEU A 7 -30.55 20.30 15.11
CA LEU A 7 -29.49 20.10 16.11
C LEU A 7 -28.45 19.07 15.67
N THR A 8 -28.88 17.98 15.02
CA THR A 8 -27.96 16.96 14.49
C THR A 8 -27.14 17.46 13.30
N LEU A 9 -27.73 18.26 12.40
CA LEU A 9 -27.00 18.88 11.29
C LEU A 9 -25.95 19.91 11.77
N ALA A 10 -26.29 20.70 12.80
CA ALA A 10 -25.35 21.64 13.40
C ALA A 10 -24.17 20.93 14.10
N LEU A 11 -24.42 19.81 14.77
CA LEU A 11 -23.39 18.98 15.39
C LEU A 11 -22.49 18.28 14.34
N MET A 12 -23.06 17.82 13.22
CA MET A 12 -22.30 17.30 12.08
C MET A 12 -21.35 18.35 11.49
N ALA A 13 -21.83 19.57 11.26
CA ALA A 13 -21.01 20.66 10.73
C ALA A 13 -19.85 21.01 11.68
N GLY A 14 -20.11 21.01 12.99
CA GLY A 14 -19.09 21.28 14.01
C GLY A 14 -17.99 20.21 14.08
N ILE A 15 -18.34 18.93 14.06
CA ILE A 15 -17.36 17.83 14.14
C ILE A 15 -16.52 17.73 12.85
N VAL A 16 -17.12 18.00 11.70
CA VAL A 16 -16.41 18.04 10.41
C VAL A 16 -15.43 19.21 10.37
N LEU A 17 -15.80 20.39 10.87
CA LEU A 17 -14.90 21.55 10.95
C LEU A 17 -13.74 21.33 11.93
N ILE A 18 -13.98 20.69 13.08
CA ILE A 18 -12.94 20.42 14.08
C ILE A 18 -11.96 19.36 13.57
N SER A 19 -12.46 18.29 12.93
CA SER A 19 -11.60 17.24 12.35
C SER A 19 -10.79 17.73 11.13
N ALA A 20 -11.38 18.56 10.26
CA ALA A 20 -10.68 19.20 9.16
C ALA A 20 -9.63 20.22 9.66
N GLY A 21 -9.97 21.01 10.68
CA GLY A 21 -9.09 22.00 11.30
C GLY A 21 -7.87 21.39 11.98
N LEU A 22 -8.01 20.23 12.62
CA LEU A 22 -6.90 19.52 13.28
C LEU A 22 -6.00 18.75 12.31
N ALA A 23 -6.52 18.36 11.14
CA ALA A 23 -5.77 17.63 10.11
C ALA A 23 -4.85 18.53 9.26
N LEU A 24 -5.24 19.80 9.05
CA LEU A 24 -4.48 20.79 8.27
C LEU A 24 -3.04 21.05 8.78
N PRO A 25 -2.78 21.26 10.09
CA PRO A 25 -1.41 21.50 10.57
C PRO A 25 -0.50 20.26 10.52
N LEU A 26 -1.06 19.06 10.40
CA LEU A 26 -0.29 17.81 10.28
C LEU A 26 0.20 17.56 8.84
N LEU A 27 -0.56 18.03 7.83
CA LEU A 27 -0.13 18.04 6.44
C LEU A 27 0.93 19.13 6.16
N GLY A 28 0.88 20.23 6.92
CA GLY A 28 1.82 21.36 6.81
C GLY A 28 3.26 21.09 7.28
N ARG A 29 3.51 20.06 8.11
CA ARG A 29 4.87 19.72 8.60
C ARG A 29 5.82 19.23 7.51
N ARG A 30 5.31 18.81 6.34
CA ARG A 30 6.14 18.38 5.19
C ARG A 30 6.99 19.51 4.58
N GLN A 31 6.59 20.78 4.73
CA GLN A 31 7.38 21.91 4.23
C GLN A 31 8.52 22.31 5.19
N LEU A 32 8.38 22.06 6.49
CA LEU A 32 9.37 22.44 7.50
C LEU A 32 10.62 21.55 7.49
N MET A 33 10.48 20.24 7.21
CA MET A 33 11.62 19.32 7.06
C MET A 33 12.48 19.66 5.83
N ARG A 34 11.89 20.13 4.73
CA ARG A 34 12.64 20.60 3.55
C ARG A 34 13.57 21.78 3.88
N ARG A 35 13.13 22.66 4.78
CA ARG A 35 13.92 23.81 5.25
C ARG A 35 15.11 23.37 6.12
N GLN A 36 14.94 22.33 6.94
CA GLN A 36 16.04 21.78 7.74
C GLN A 36 17.08 21.02 6.91
N ILE A 37 16.66 20.30 5.87
CA ILE A 37 17.58 19.60 4.97
C ILE A 37 18.40 20.61 4.16
N LEU A 38 17.77 21.69 3.66
CA LEU A 38 18.49 22.76 2.97
C LEU A 38 19.44 23.53 3.90
N LEU A 39 19.07 23.75 5.17
CA LEU A 39 19.95 24.37 6.16
C LEU A 39 21.12 23.46 6.58
N ARG A 40 20.91 22.13 6.61
CA ARG A 40 21.99 21.16 6.84
C ARG A 40 22.92 21.02 5.63
N LEU A 41 22.40 21.13 4.41
CA LEU A 41 23.23 21.20 3.20
C LEU A 41 24.01 22.52 3.12
N ALA A 42 23.40 23.64 3.57
CA ALA A 42 24.09 24.91 3.69
C ALA A 42 25.15 24.90 4.80
N ALA A 43 24.89 24.27 5.95
CA ALA A 43 25.85 24.14 7.05
C ALA A 43 26.95 23.09 6.76
N ALA A 44 26.65 22.03 6.01
CA ALA A 44 27.61 21.02 5.58
C ALA A 44 28.56 21.53 4.47
N GLY A 45 28.26 22.67 3.85
CA GLY A 45 29.20 23.37 2.96
C GLY A 45 30.41 23.97 3.67
N ASP A 46 30.34 24.15 5.00
CA ASP A 46 31.42 24.75 5.80
C ASP A 46 32.19 23.73 6.68
N THR A 47 31.78 22.46 6.72
CA THR A 47 32.32 21.46 7.67
C THR A 47 33.18 20.36 7.05
N GLU A 48 33.84 20.65 5.92
CA GLU A 48 34.76 19.69 5.27
C GLU A 48 36.08 19.46 6.04
N SER A 49 36.28 20.10 7.21
CA SER A 49 37.57 20.05 7.93
C SER A 49 37.62 19.20 9.23
N ASP A 50 36.51 18.64 9.73
CA ASP A 50 36.51 18.03 11.09
C ASP A 50 36.01 16.58 11.21
N ALA A 51 35.68 15.90 10.10
CA ALA A 51 35.18 14.51 10.13
C ALA A 51 36.26 13.43 10.25
N ALA A 52 37.51 13.79 10.58
CA ALA A 52 38.58 12.85 10.86
C ALA A 52 38.65 12.53 12.36
N ARG A 53 37.64 11.83 12.90
CA ARG A 53 37.69 10.93 14.10
C ARG A 53 36.27 10.57 14.57
N GLY A 54 35.85 9.32 14.34
CA GLY A 54 34.66 8.72 14.94
C GLY A 54 34.93 7.27 15.38
N PRO A 55 34.35 6.79 16.49
CA PRO A 55 34.81 5.58 17.19
C PRO A 55 34.21 4.28 16.61
N ALA A 56 34.99 3.21 16.70
CA ALA A 56 34.63 1.87 16.25
C ALA A 56 33.47 1.27 17.07
N LEU A 57 32.38 0.89 16.39
CA LEU A 57 31.32 0.05 16.96
C LEU A 57 31.67 -1.42 16.74
N ARG A 58 31.81 -2.16 17.85
CA ARG A 58 31.92 -3.62 17.89
C ARG A 58 30.59 -4.28 17.54
N LEU A 59 30.64 -5.27 16.65
CA LEU A 59 29.55 -6.22 16.39
C LEU A 59 29.66 -7.39 17.37
N ASP A 60 28.55 -7.75 18.01
CA ASP A 60 28.41 -8.94 18.85
C ASP A 60 27.50 -9.94 18.13
N ASP A 61 28.03 -11.13 17.88
CA ASP A 61 27.38 -12.29 17.26
C ASP A 61 26.80 -13.19 18.37
N GLY A 62 25.51 -13.50 18.31
CA GLY A 62 24.90 -14.38 19.30
C GLY A 62 23.52 -14.91 18.91
N GLY A 63 23.48 -16.05 18.24
CA GLY A 63 22.25 -16.73 17.86
C GLY A 63 21.39 -17.18 19.04
N ARG A 64 20.07 -16.98 18.91
CA ARG A 64 19.03 -17.84 19.49
C ARG A 64 17.67 -17.52 18.85
N ARG A 65 17.24 -18.38 17.93
CA ARG A 65 15.88 -18.40 17.38
C ARG A 65 14.88 -18.61 18.53
N LYS A 66 13.99 -17.64 18.76
CA LYS A 66 12.72 -17.84 19.47
C LYS A 66 11.59 -17.52 18.50
N PHE A 67 10.75 -18.51 18.27
CA PHE A 67 9.52 -18.41 17.50
C PHE A 67 8.56 -17.48 18.27
N SER A 68 8.36 -16.25 17.78
CA SER A 68 7.41 -15.28 18.31
C SER A 68 6.18 -15.23 17.43
N LEU A 69 5.02 -15.54 18.02
CA LEU A 69 3.69 -15.48 17.38
C LEU A 69 3.20 -14.03 17.14
N PHE A 70 3.99 -13.04 17.56
CA PHE A 70 3.85 -11.65 17.15
C PHE A 70 5.00 -11.31 16.21
N GLY A 71 4.66 -11.15 14.93
CA GLY A 71 5.60 -10.78 13.89
C GLY A 71 6.35 -9.51 14.28
N GLU A 72 7.65 -9.67 14.54
CA GLU A 72 8.59 -8.57 14.55
C GLU A 72 8.63 -7.99 13.14
N VAL A 73 7.83 -6.94 12.99
CA VAL A 73 8.02 -5.90 11.98
C VAL A 73 9.41 -5.34 12.24
N THR A 74 10.38 -5.88 11.51
CA THR A 74 11.75 -5.40 11.45
C THR A 74 11.73 -3.90 11.15
N ALA A 75 12.35 -3.17 12.06
CA ALA A 75 12.52 -1.74 11.99
C ALA A 75 13.62 -1.43 10.96
N GLU A 76 13.30 -0.56 10.01
CA GLU A 76 14.14 0.50 9.41
C GLU A 76 13.76 0.69 7.95
N GLY A 77 13.06 1.80 7.68
CA GLY A 77 12.57 2.14 6.35
C GLY A 77 11.26 2.92 6.41
N ALA A 78 11.35 4.23 6.69
CA ALA A 78 10.29 5.22 6.45
C ALA A 78 8.88 4.86 6.97
N ARG A 79 8.75 4.57 8.26
CA ARG A 79 7.46 4.39 8.93
C ARG A 79 6.84 5.76 9.27
N GLU A 80 6.38 6.51 8.26
CA GLU A 80 5.35 7.53 8.48
C GLU A 80 4.10 6.80 9.01
N ARG A 81 3.96 6.77 10.33
CA ARG A 81 2.75 6.31 11.04
C ARG A 81 1.81 7.51 11.14
N PRO A 82 0.78 7.68 10.28
CA PRO A 82 -0.28 8.63 10.55
C PRO A 82 -1.21 8.06 11.64
N PHE A 83 -0.66 7.60 12.76
CA PHE A 83 -1.40 7.05 13.91
C PHE A 83 -2.49 8.02 14.36
N ILE A 84 -2.21 9.31 14.27
CA ILE A 84 -3.13 10.39 14.63
C ILE A 84 -4.28 10.52 13.61
N ALA A 85 -4.02 10.44 12.30
CA ALA A 85 -5.08 10.48 11.29
C ALA A 85 -5.99 9.23 11.38
N TRP A 86 -5.41 8.09 11.75
CA TRP A 86 -6.13 6.85 12.02
C TRP A 86 -6.99 6.91 13.28
N PHE A 87 -6.46 7.48 14.36
CA PHE A 87 -7.21 7.71 15.59
C PHE A 87 -8.43 8.60 15.33
N LEU A 88 -8.25 9.67 14.54
CA LEU A 88 -9.33 10.58 14.16
C LEU A 88 -10.37 9.91 13.24
N ALA A 89 -9.96 9.09 12.28
CA ALA A 89 -10.89 8.35 11.41
C ALA A 89 -11.67 7.27 12.17
N ALA A 90 -11.02 6.56 13.10
CA ALA A 90 -11.69 5.59 13.98
C ALA A 90 -12.69 6.27 14.92
N LEU A 91 -12.31 7.41 15.51
CA LEU A 91 -13.21 8.22 16.33
C LEU A 91 -14.41 8.71 15.51
N PHE A 92 -14.20 9.15 14.27
CA PHE A 92 -15.26 9.58 13.36
C PHE A 92 -16.22 8.43 12.99
N ALA A 93 -15.70 7.22 12.74
CA ALA A 93 -16.51 6.04 12.45
C ALA A 93 -17.35 5.59 13.66
N VAL A 94 -16.78 5.67 14.87
CA VAL A 94 -17.49 5.36 16.12
C VAL A 94 -18.61 6.38 16.37
N VAL A 95 -18.34 7.68 16.15
CA VAL A 95 -19.35 8.75 16.27
C VAL A 95 -20.47 8.59 15.24
N LEU A 96 -20.13 8.27 13.98
CA LEU A 96 -21.12 7.98 12.93
C LEU A 96 -22.00 6.77 13.26
N SER A 97 -21.43 5.70 13.80
CA SER A 97 -22.21 4.52 14.22
C SER A 97 -23.11 4.81 15.41
N ALA A 98 -22.61 5.49 16.45
CA ALA A 98 -23.41 5.88 17.60
C ALA A 98 -24.61 6.74 17.16
N MET A 99 -24.42 7.60 16.15
CA MET A 99 -25.49 8.38 15.53
C MET A 99 -26.49 7.52 14.75
N VAL A 100 -26.04 6.55 13.95
CA VAL A 100 -26.95 5.63 13.24
C VAL A 100 -27.83 4.84 14.21
N VAL A 101 -27.25 4.37 15.32
CA VAL A 101 -28.00 3.66 16.38
C VAL A 101 -29.04 4.56 17.02
N LEU A 102 -28.70 5.82 17.32
CA LEU A 102 -29.62 6.78 17.93
C LEU A 102 -30.80 7.17 17.01
N VAL A 103 -30.60 7.17 15.69
CA VAL A 103 -31.65 7.55 14.72
C VAL A 103 -32.53 6.36 14.33
N THR A 104 -31.97 5.14 14.22
CA THR A 104 -32.71 3.96 13.72
C THR A 104 -33.13 2.97 14.81
N GLY A 105 -32.60 3.06 16.03
CA GLY A 105 -32.91 2.13 17.13
C GLY A 105 -32.50 0.68 16.90
N SER A 106 -31.74 0.41 15.82
CA SER A 106 -31.41 -0.95 15.40
C SER A 106 -30.02 -1.37 15.89
N TRP A 107 -29.96 -2.51 16.56
CA TRP A 107 -28.72 -3.15 17.05
C TRP A 107 -27.71 -3.43 15.92
N ALA A 108 -28.18 -3.51 14.68
CA ALA A 108 -27.33 -3.64 13.49
C ALA A 108 -26.36 -2.46 13.31
N GLY A 109 -26.75 -1.24 13.70
CA GLY A 109 -25.88 -0.05 13.64
C GLY A 109 -24.71 -0.11 14.64
N MET A 110 -24.90 -0.82 15.76
CA MET A 110 -23.91 -0.98 16.82
C MET A 110 -22.82 -1.96 16.40
N LEU A 111 -23.21 -3.08 15.77
CA LEU A 111 -22.25 -4.05 15.21
C LEU A 111 -21.47 -3.47 14.04
N ALA A 112 -22.11 -2.69 13.17
CA ALA A 112 -21.44 -2.02 12.05
C ALA A 112 -20.37 -1.02 12.53
N GLY A 113 -20.62 -0.27 13.61
CA GLY A 113 -19.63 0.66 14.16
C GLY A 113 -18.48 0.04 14.93
N LEU A 114 -18.74 -1.07 15.61
CA LEU A 114 -17.70 -1.78 16.34
C LEU A 114 -16.74 -2.50 15.38
N LEU A 115 -17.26 -3.01 14.26
CA LEU A 115 -16.49 -3.77 13.26
C LEU A 115 -15.85 -2.90 12.17
N ALA A 116 -16.38 -1.70 11.88
CA ALA A 116 -15.84 -0.84 10.82
C ALA A 116 -14.38 -0.37 11.08
N PRO A 117 -13.99 0.13 12.27
CA PRO A 117 -12.61 0.56 12.52
C PRO A 117 -11.55 -0.54 12.32
N PRO A 118 -11.68 -1.75 12.88
CA PRO A 118 -10.72 -2.82 12.63
C PRO A 118 -10.75 -3.32 11.18
N ALA A 119 -11.91 -3.35 10.52
CA ALA A 119 -12.01 -3.72 9.10
C ALA A 119 -11.26 -2.73 8.18
N VAL A 120 -11.41 -1.42 8.43
CA VAL A 120 -10.71 -0.37 7.68
C VAL A 120 -9.21 -0.42 7.96
N TRP A 121 -8.79 -0.72 9.20
CA TRP A 121 -7.38 -0.90 9.56
C TRP A 121 -6.72 -2.07 8.79
N LEU A 122 -7.38 -3.24 8.77
CA LEU A 122 -6.89 -4.42 8.05
C LEU A 122 -6.86 -4.20 6.52
N MET A 123 -7.88 -3.56 5.95
CA MET A 123 -7.94 -3.25 4.52
C MET A 123 -6.88 -2.25 4.07
N TRP A 124 -6.52 -1.27 4.90
CA TRP A 124 -5.53 -0.28 4.50
C TRP A 124 -4.08 -0.76 4.66
N GLY A 125 -3.81 -1.56 5.70
CA GLY A 125 -2.51 -2.22 5.88
C GLY A 125 -2.18 -3.08 4.66
N SER A 126 -3.11 -3.95 4.28
CA SER A 126 -3.00 -4.80 3.09
C SER A 126 -2.90 -3.99 1.79
N TYR A 127 -3.63 -2.88 1.64
CA TYR A 127 -3.54 -2.05 0.44
C TYR A 127 -2.17 -1.38 0.26
N ARG A 128 -1.59 -0.81 1.33
CA ARG A 128 -0.26 -0.19 1.27
C ARG A 128 0.81 -1.21 0.94
N GLU A 129 0.74 -2.37 1.57
CA GLU A 129 1.70 -3.45 1.37
C GLU A 129 1.58 -4.03 -0.05
N ALA A 130 0.35 -4.24 -0.54
CA ALA A 130 0.12 -4.66 -1.92
C ALA A 130 0.67 -3.64 -2.93
N LYS A 131 0.47 -2.33 -2.69
CA LYS A 131 1.02 -1.28 -3.55
C LYS A 131 2.54 -1.23 -3.53
N TYR A 132 3.15 -1.42 -2.36
CA TYR A 132 4.60 -1.51 -2.22
C TYR A 132 5.14 -2.71 -3.00
N ARG A 133 4.59 -3.91 -2.76
CA ARG A 133 4.99 -5.15 -3.44
C ARG A 133 4.81 -5.06 -4.95
N ALA A 134 3.72 -4.46 -5.42
CA ALA A 134 3.49 -4.22 -6.84
C ALA A 134 4.54 -3.27 -7.46
N ALA A 135 4.85 -2.17 -6.78
CA ALA A 135 5.88 -1.24 -7.24
C ALA A 135 7.27 -1.88 -7.26
N VAL A 136 7.59 -2.73 -6.27
CA VAL A 136 8.82 -3.53 -6.29
C VAL A 136 8.82 -4.49 -7.48
N ASP A 137 7.78 -5.32 -7.62
CA ASP A 137 7.67 -6.34 -8.68
C ASP A 137 7.78 -5.73 -10.09
N ASP A 138 7.23 -4.54 -10.29
CA ASP A 138 7.32 -3.82 -11.56
C ASP A 138 8.74 -3.36 -11.91
N SER A 139 9.57 -3.05 -10.91
CA SER A 139 10.94 -2.55 -11.08
C SER A 139 12.02 -3.66 -11.05
N VAL A 140 11.72 -4.86 -10.55
CA VAL A 140 12.70 -5.96 -10.50
C VAL A 140 13.28 -6.32 -11.88
N PRO A 141 12.49 -6.44 -12.97
CA PRO A 141 13.03 -6.82 -14.27
C PRO A 141 13.96 -5.76 -14.87
N GLU A 142 13.75 -4.49 -14.54
CA GLU A 142 14.63 -3.38 -14.92
C GLU A 142 15.95 -3.45 -14.15
N ALA A 143 15.89 -3.66 -12.83
CA ALA A 143 17.06 -3.84 -11.97
C ALA A 143 17.96 -4.99 -12.46
N MET A 144 17.37 -6.14 -12.79
CA MET A 144 18.11 -7.30 -13.30
C MET A 144 18.82 -6.98 -14.62
N GLN A 145 18.18 -6.25 -15.54
CA GLN A 145 18.84 -5.85 -16.80
C GLN A 145 20.01 -4.89 -16.58
N MET A 146 19.89 -3.96 -15.62
CA MET A 146 21.00 -3.08 -15.26
C MET A 146 22.19 -3.88 -14.74
N ILE A 147 21.93 -4.85 -13.86
CA ILE A 147 22.95 -5.75 -13.34
C ILE A 147 23.56 -6.58 -14.49
N VAL A 148 22.75 -7.17 -15.37
CA VAL A 148 23.24 -7.93 -16.54
C VAL A 148 24.15 -7.08 -17.42
N ARG A 149 23.77 -5.83 -17.72
CA ARG A 149 24.60 -4.91 -18.51
C ARG A 149 25.95 -4.63 -17.83
N ALA A 150 25.94 -4.35 -16.54
CA ALA A 150 27.16 -4.15 -15.75
C ALA A 150 28.07 -5.39 -15.76
N LEU A 151 27.50 -6.58 -15.56
CA LEU A 151 28.23 -7.85 -15.58
C LEU A 151 28.83 -8.17 -16.95
N ARG A 152 28.14 -7.84 -18.06
CA ARG A 152 28.66 -8.01 -19.43
C ARG A 152 29.89 -7.14 -19.72
N ILE A 153 30.03 -6.02 -19.03
CA ILE A 153 31.21 -5.13 -19.11
C ILE A 153 32.34 -5.65 -18.18
N GLY A 154 32.10 -6.75 -17.44
CA GLY A 154 33.06 -7.36 -16.54
C GLY A 154 33.06 -6.75 -15.14
N GLN A 155 32.05 -5.94 -14.78
CA GLN A 155 31.97 -5.37 -13.44
C GLN A 155 31.71 -6.45 -12.38
N PRO A 156 32.31 -6.35 -11.19
CA PRO A 156 31.97 -7.23 -10.07
C PRO A 156 30.49 -7.10 -9.68
N VAL A 157 29.89 -8.22 -9.24
CA VAL A 157 28.46 -8.27 -8.88
C VAL A 157 28.07 -7.23 -7.83
N GLY A 158 28.93 -6.99 -6.82
CA GLY A 158 28.70 -5.96 -5.80
C GLY A 158 28.61 -4.55 -6.39
N PHE A 159 29.45 -4.23 -7.39
CA PHE A 159 29.42 -2.93 -8.07
C PHE A 159 28.15 -2.78 -8.93
N ALA A 160 27.74 -3.85 -9.61
CA ALA A 160 26.50 -3.88 -10.38
C ALA A 160 25.26 -3.65 -9.50
N ILE A 161 25.24 -4.23 -8.28
CA ILE A 161 24.17 -4.03 -7.28
C ILE A 161 24.16 -2.57 -6.79
N HIS A 162 25.33 -2.00 -6.51
CA HIS A 162 25.44 -0.59 -6.12
C HIS A 162 24.93 0.36 -7.23
N GLY A 163 25.27 0.07 -8.49
CA GLY A 163 24.75 0.78 -9.65
C GLY A 163 23.22 0.72 -9.75
N ALA A 164 22.63 -0.46 -9.52
CA ALA A 164 21.18 -0.63 -9.51
C ALA A 164 20.50 0.23 -8.42
N GLY A 165 21.06 0.30 -7.20
CA GLY A 165 20.51 1.13 -6.12
C GLY A 165 20.51 2.63 -6.44
N ARG A 166 21.54 3.11 -7.15
CA ARG A 166 21.71 4.52 -7.51
C ARG A 166 20.84 4.95 -8.69
N ASP A 167 20.72 4.09 -9.69
CA ASP A 167 20.13 4.45 -10.99
C ASP A 167 18.64 4.07 -11.09
N LEU A 168 18.13 3.18 -10.23
CA LEU A 168 16.70 2.91 -10.11
C LEU A 168 15.97 4.03 -9.38
N THR A 169 14.65 4.09 -9.57
CA THR A 169 13.76 4.95 -8.78
C THR A 169 12.72 4.11 -8.04
N GLY A 170 12.15 4.68 -6.97
CA GLY A 170 11.09 4.03 -6.20
C GLY A 170 11.58 3.14 -5.06
N PRO A 171 10.70 2.31 -4.48
CA PRO A 171 10.99 1.56 -3.25
C PRO A 171 12.14 0.56 -3.41
N LEU A 172 12.25 -0.06 -4.58
CA LEU A 172 13.28 -1.04 -4.88
C LEU A 172 14.69 -0.43 -4.89
N ALA A 173 14.83 0.85 -5.28
CA ALA A 173 16.11 1.56 -5.26
C ALA A 173 16.67 1.69 -3.84
N ALA A 174 15.81 2.02 -2.87
CA ALA A 174 16.18 2.11 -1.46
C ALA A 174 16.65 0.75 -0.90
N GLU A 175 15.95 -0.32 -1.28
CA GLU A 175 16.28 -1.68 -0.86
C GLU A 175 17.60 -2.19 -1.49
N PHE A 176 17.87 -1.87 -2.76
CA PHE A 176 19.17 -2.15 -3.37
C PHE A 176 20.30 -1.32 -2.78
N THR A 177 20.06 -0.05 -2.45
CA THR A 177 21.04 0.82 -1.77
C THR A 177 21.43 0.23 -0.42
N LEU A 178 20.45 -0.13 0.40
CA LEU A 178 20.68 -0.77 1.69
C LEU A 178 21.41 -2.12 1.54
N THR A 179 21.12 -2.86 0.48
CA THR A 179 21.82 -4.11 0.16
C THR A 179 23.27 -3.87 -0.26
N ALA A 180 23.52 -2.82 -1.05
CA ALA A 180 24.86 -2.42 -1.45
C ALA A 180 25.70 -1.98 -0.24
N ASP A 181 25.11 -1.21 0.68
CA ASP A 181 25.76 -0.81 1.93
C ASP A 181 26.18 -2.03 2.75
N ARG A 182 25.29 -3.02 2.91
CA ARG A 182 25.63 -4.27 3.63
C ARG A 182 26.78 -5.03 2.98
N ILE A 183 26.83 -5.07 1.65
CA ILE A 183 27.95 -5.67 0.91
C ILE A 183 29.25 -4.90 1.19
N SER A 184 29.20 -3.56 1.18
CA SER A 184 30.35 -2.71 1.51
C SER A 184 30.83 -2.88 2.97
N TYR A 185 29.93 -3.20 3.90
CA TYR A 185 30.26 -3.57 5.28
C TYR A 185 30.77 -5.01 5.45
N GLY A 186 30.97 -5.75 4.35
CA GLY A 186 31.58 -7.08 4.37
C GLY A 186 30.59 -8.24 4.37
N GLN A 187 29.28 -8.00 4.26
CA GLN A 187 28.31 -9.09 4.08
C GLN A 187 28.50 -9.74 2.70
N SER A 188 28.42 -11.07 2.61
CA SER A 188 28.51 -11.76 1.33
C SER A 188 27.37 -11.34 0.39
N VAL A 189 27.66 -11.23 -0.91
CA VAL A 189 26.67 -10.83 -1.92
C VAL A 189 25.46 -11.77 -1.93
N ALA A 190 25.70 -13.08 -1.82
CA ALA A 190 24.64 -14.08 -1.81
C ALA A 190 23.71 -13.96 -0.60
N SER A 191 24.24 -13.68 0.61
CA SER A 191 23.42 -13.46 1.80
C SER A 191 22.69 -12.12 1.74
N ALA A 192 23.36 -11.05 1.31
CA ALA A 192 22.74 -9.72 1.21
C ALA A 192 21.55 -9.72 0.24
N LEU A 193 21.67 -10.40 -0.91
CA LEU A 193 20.57 -10.58 -1.86
C LEU A 193 19.44 -11.47 -1.33
N ARG A 194 19.76 -12.46 -0.47
CA ARG A 194 18.73 -13.27 0.18
C ARG A 194 17.92 -12.45 1.16
N ASP A 195 18.58 -11.64 1.99
CA ASP A 195 17.92 -10.71 2.89
C ASP A 195 17.05 -9.72 2.11
N LEU A 196 17.54 -9.21 0.97
CA LEU A 196 16.77 -8.34 0.07
C LEU A 196 15.49 -9.03 -0.42
N ALA A 197 15.61 -10.28 -0.86
CA ALA A 197 14.48 -11.06 -1.37
C ALA A 197 13.44 -11.38 -0.28
N GLU A 198 13.88 -11.57 0.96
CA GLU A 198 13.02 -11.75 2.14
C GLU A 198 12.31 -10.45 2.54
N ARG A 199 13.04 -9.32 2.61
CA ARG A 199 12.47 -7.99 2.93
C ARG A 199 11.43 -7.53 1.91
N CYS A 200 11.69 -7.78 0.63
CA CYS A 200 10.79 -7.38 -0.46
C CYS A 200 9.65 -8.37 -0.72
N ASP A 201 9.71 -9.56 -0.12
CA ASP A 201 8.80 -10.69 -0.39
C ASP A 201 8.51 -10.91 -1.90
N ASN A 202 9.58 -10.94 -2.72
CA ASN A 202 9.45 -11.04 -4.17
C ASN A 202 10.14 -12.28 -4.75
N GLN A 203 9.42 -13.07 -5.54
CA GLN A 203 9.91 -14.32 -6.11
C GLN A 203 11.07 -14.13 -7.11
N ASN A 204 11.04 -13.07 -7.93
CA ASN A 204 12.09 -12.81 -8.91
C ASN A 204 13.41 -12.43 -8.21
N LEU A 205 13.35 -11.69 -7.10
CA LEU A 205 14.52 -11.42 -6.25
C LEU A 205 15.06 -12.68 -5.58
N ARG A 206 14.19 -13.62 -5.19
CA ARG A 206 14.63 -14.93 -4.67
C ARG A 206 15.39 -15.73 -5.74
N PHE A 207 14.93 -15.71 -6.99
CA PHE A 207 15.64 -16.34 -8.11
C PHE A 207 16.98 -15.67 -8.40
N LEU A 208 17.04 -14.33 -8.35
CA LEU A 208 18.28 -13.57 -8.48
C LEU A 208 19.30 -13.98 -7.40
N ALA A 209 18.88 -14.01 -6.12
CA ALA A 209 19.74 -14.40 -5.01
C ALA A 209 20.26 -15.84 -5.16
N ALA A 210 19.40 -16.77 -5.58
CA ALA A 210 19.77 -18.16 -5.83
C ALA A 210 20.77 -18.29 -6.99
N ALA A 211 20.51 -17.61 -8.11
CA ALA A 211 21.40 -17.63 -9.27
C ALA A 211 22.78 -17.06 -8.94
N VAL A 212 22.84 -15.94 -8.22
CA VAL A 212 24.11 -15.36 -7.76
C VAL A 212 24.83 -16.31 -6.82
N SER A 213 24.13 -16.92 -5.84
CA SER A 213 24.73 -17.86 -4.89
C SER A 213 25.32 -19.10 -5.56
N ILE A 214 24.65 -19.64 -6.58
CA ILE A 214 25.13 -20.82 -7.33
C ILE A 214 26.31 -20.41 -8.20
N GLN A 215 26.15 -19.35 -9.00
CA GLN A 215 27.12 -19.00 -10.01
C GLN A 215 28.38 -18.36 -9.43
N SER A 216 28.30 -17.63 -8.32
CA SER A 216 29.48 -17.10 -7.64
C SER A 216 30.38 -18.23 -7.09
N ALA A 217 29.81 -19.41 -6.80
CA ALA A 217 30.55 -20.56 -6.33
C ALA A 217 31.16 -21.39 -7.49
N THR A 218 30.48 -21.46 -8.63
CA THR A 218 30.89 -22.30 -9.78
C THR A 218 31.65 -21.51 -10.86
N GLY A 219 31.65 -20.17 -10.82
CA GLY A 219 32.44 -19.30 -11.69
C GLY A 219 31.96 -19.21 -13.15
N GLY A 220 30.76 -19.70 -13.48
CA GLY A 220 30.24 -19.66 -14.85
C GLY A 220 29.68 -18.29 -15.25
N ASN A 221 29.09 -18.19 -16.45
CA ASN A 221 28.56 -16.94 -16.98
C ASN A 221 27.26 -16.48 -16.27
N LEU A 222 27.41 -15.72 -15.18
CA LEU A 222 26.29 -15.14 -14.42
C LEU A 222 25.45 -14.17 -15.28
N ALA A 223 26.07 -13.46 -16.21
CA ALA A 223 25.36 -12.51 -17.05
C ALA A 223 24.29 -13.21 -17.91
N ASP A 224 24.59 -14.37 -18.49
CA ASP A 224 23.62 -15.12 -19.31
C ASP A 224 22.46 -15.69 -18.48
N VAL A 225 22.75 -16.19 -17.28
CA VAL A 225 21.72 -16.74 -16.39
C VAL A 225 20.78 -15.62 -15.93
N LEU A 226 21.33 -14.48 -15.52
CA LEU A 226 20.52 -13.33 -15.09
C LEU A 226 19.76 -12.70 -16.26
N ASP A 227 20.29 -12.73 -17.49
CA ASP A 227 19.59 -12.21 -18.68
C ASP A 227 18.32 -13.04 -18.96
N ARG A 228 18.43 -14.37 -18.90
CA ARG A 228 17.28 -15.28 -19.02
C ARG A 228 16.24 -15.04 -17.92
N LEU A 229 16.68 -14.85 -16.67
CA LEU A 229 15.76 -14.51 -15.57
C LEU A 229 15.07 -13.17 -15.79
N ALA A 230 15.79 -12.17 -16.31
CA ALA A 230 15.25 -10.86 -16.64
C ALA A 230 14.23 -10.91 -17.79
N GLU A 231 14.46 -11.75 -18.79
CA GLU A 231 13.49 -12.02 -19.86
C GLU A 231 12.23 -12.71 -19.32
N ILE A 232 12.38 -13.75 -18.49
CA ILE A 232 11.24 -14.46 -17.89
C ILE A 232 10.39 -13.51 -17.03
N ALA A 233 11.03 -12.69 -16.20
CA ALA A 233 10.33 -11.75 -15.33
C ALA A 233 9.59 -10.67 -16.15
N ARG A 234 10.22 -10.10 -17.18
CA ARG A 234 9.55 -9.19 -18.13
C ARG A 234 8.39 -9.84 -18.85
N GLY A 235 8.56 -11.07 -19.33
CA GLY A 235 7.51 -11.83 -20.01
C GLY A 235 6.28 -12.01 -19.11
N ARG A 236 6.49 -12.34 -17.83
CA ARG A 236 5.42 -12.44 -16.83
C ARG A 236 4.73 -11.08 -16.62
N GLN A 237 5.50 -10.00 -16.45
CA GLN A 237 4.94 -8.66 -16.28
C GLN A 237 4.11 -8.21 -17.49
N GLN A 238 4.60 -8.43 -18.71
CA GLN A 238 3.86 -8.12 -19.94
C GLN A 238 2.60 -8.96 -20.06
N MET A 239 2.64 -10.25 -19.70
CA MET A 239 1.46 -11.11 -19.68
C MET A 239 0.40 -10.58 -18.71
N ARG A 240 0.79 -10.21 -17.48
CA ARG A 240 -0.12 -9.60 -16.49
C ARG A 240 -0.74 -8.30 -17.00
N ARG A 241 0.04 -7.44 -17.66
CA ARG A 241 -0.45 -6.20 -18.26
C ARG A 241 -1.43 -6.46 -19.40
N LYS A 242 -1.15 -7.45 -20.26
CA LYS A 242 -2.07 -7.87 -21.34
C LYS A 242 -3.39 -8.39 -20.79
N ILE A 243 -3.33 -9.28 -19.80
CA ILE A 243 -4.52 -9.81 -19.12
C ILE A 243 -5.32 -8.68 -18.48
N SER A 244 -4.66 -7.79 -17.75
CA SER A 244 -5.29 -6.61 -17.14
C SER A 244 -5.98 -5.70 -18.15
N ALA A 245 -5.38 -5.52 -19.34
CA ALA A 245 -5.97 -4.72 -20.42
C ALA A 245 -7.21 -5.40 -21.03
N ILE A 246 -7.16 -6.71 -21.27
CA ILE A 246 -8.30 -7.49 -21.78
C ILE A 246 -9.47 -7.44 -20.79
N ILE A 247 -9.20 -7.60 -19.50
CA ILE A 247 -10.24 -7.61 -18.46
C ILE A 247 -10.75 -6.19 -18.16
N ALA A 248 -10.04 -5.13 -18.53
CA ALA A 248 -10.45 -3.76 -18.26
C ALA A 248 -11.82 -3.42 -18.86
N GLU A 249 -12.11 -3.90 -20.07
CA GLU A 249 -13.39 -3.71 -20.74
C GLU A 249 -14.53 -4.43 -20.01
N ALA A 250 -14.34 -5.72 -19.71
CA ALA A 250 -15.29 -6.52 -18.94
C ALA A 250 -15.57 -5.91 -17.55
N ARG A 251 -14.53 -5.38 -16.90
CA ARG A 251 -14.63 -4.71 -15.61
C ARG A 251 -15.41 -3.40 -15.69
N TRP A 252 -15.25 -2.64 -16.78
CA TRP A 252 -16.03 -1.41 -17.01
C TRP A 252 -17.50 -1.71 -17.26
N SER A 253 -17.80 -2.64 -18.18
CA SER A 253 -19.16 -3.07 -18.48
C SER A 253 -19.86 -3.63 -17.22
N GLY A 254 -19.15 -4.47 -16.47
CA GLY A 254 -19.63 -5.03 -15.22
C GLY A 254 -19.97 -3.98 -14.16
N ARG A 255 -19.09 -2.99 -13.94
CA ARG A 255 -19.36 -1.88 -13.01
C ARG A 255 -20.53 -1.02 -13.46
N PHE A 256 -20.66 -0.77 -14.76
CA PHE A 256 -21.78 -0.01 -15.32
C PHE A 256 -23.11 -0.75 -15.07
N LEU A 257 -23.18 -2.04 -15.36
CA LEU A 257 -24.36 -2.85 -15.15
C LEU A 257 -24.75 -2.93 -13.67
N SER A 258 -23.77 -3.07 -12.76
CA SER A 258 -24.02 -3.03 -11.31
C SER A 258 -24.52 -1.68 -10.81
N ALA A 259 -24.10 -0.57 -11.42
CA ALA A 259 -24.55 0.77 -11.06
C ALA A 259 -25.90 1.12 -11.68
N PHE A 260 -26.32 0.43 -12.75
CA PHE A 260 -27.52 0.73 -13.51
C PHE A 260 -28.80 0.83 -12.67
N PRO A 261 -29.10 -0.10 -11.73
CA PRO A 261 -30.32 0.01 -10.91
C PRO A 261 -30.34 1.28 -10.06
N LEU A 262 -29.20 1.69 -9.50
CA LEU A 262 -29.09 2.90 -8.69
C LEU A 262 -29.25 4.15 -9.54
N ILE A 263 -28.63 4.18 -10.72
CA ILE A 263 -28.76 5.30 -11.68
C ILE A 263 -30.21 5.41 -12.15
N ALA A 264 -30.86 4.29 -12.50
CA ALA A 264 -32.24 4.25 -12.95
C ALA A 264 -33.20 4.73 -11.86
N THR A 265 -33.08 4.23 -10.63
CA THR A 265 -33.89 4.69 -9.50
C THR A 265 -33.68 6.18 -9.24
N GLY A 266 -32.45 6.66 -9.25
CA GLY A 266 -32.14 8.09 -9.08
C GLY A 266 -32.75 8.95 -10.18
N LEU A 267 -32.70 8.50 -11.44
CA LEU A 267 -33.28 9.22 -12.58
C LEU A 267 -34.81 9.28 -12.50
N VAL A 268 -35.45 8.17 -12.12
CA VAL A 268 -36.91 8.12 -11.92
C VAL A 268 -37.33 9.10 -10.83
N LEU A 269 -36.61 9.14 -9.70
CA LEU A 269 -36.87 10.09 -8.61
C LEU A 269 -36.65 11.55 -9.00
N LEU A 270 -35.73 11.82 -9.94
CA LEU A 270 -35.51 13.19 -10.47
C LEU A 270 -36.65 13.63 -11.40
N ILE A 271 -37.15 12.74 -12.25
CA ILE A 271 -38.22 13.03 -13.21
C ILE A 271 -39.58 13.09 -12.52
N ASN A 272 -39.82 12.16 -11.59
CA ASN A 272 -41.06 12.07 -10.82
C ASN A 272 -40.72 11.81 -9.34
N PRO A 273 -40.57 12.86 -8.52
CA PRO A 273 -40.25 12.71 -7.11
C PRO A 273 -41.37 12.03 -6.31
N ALA A 274 -42.61 12.10 -6.79
CA ALA A 274 -43.77 11.46 -6.17
C ALA A 274 -43.96 9.99 -6.56
N HIS A 275 -43.08 9.42 -7.40
CA HIS A 275 -43.27 8.08 -7.97
C HIS A 275 -43.44 6.96 -6.94
N PHE A 276 -42.87 7.12 -5.74
CA PHE A 276 -42.97 6.13 -4.66
C PHE A 276 -43.91 6.57 -3.51
N GLU A 277 -44.58 7.72 -3.59
CA GLU A 277 -45.41 8.23 -2.48
C GLU A 277 -46.57 7.29 -2.14
N ASP A 278 -47.21 6.71 -3.15
CA ASP A 278 -48.38 5.81 -2.99
C ASP A 278 -48.04 4.48 -2.30
N ILE A 279 -46.78 4.04 -2.41
CA ILE A 279 -46.29 2.76 -1.88
C ILE A 279 -45.46 2.90 -0.60
N GLN A 280 -45.01 4.11 -0.26
CA GLN A 280 -44.22 4.39 0.96
C GLN A 280 -45.00 4.15 2.26
N GLY A 281 -46.33 4.30 2.23
CA GLY A 281 -47.20 4.11 3.40
C GLY A 281 -47.47 2.65 3.77
N LEU A 282 -47.07 1.69 2.93
CA LEU A 282 -47.32 0.27 3.14
C LEU A 282 -46.30 -0.33 4.11
N ASP A 283 -46.77 -1.12 5.08
CA ASP A 283 -45.93 -1.75 6.11
C ASP A 283 -44.79 -2.62 5.52
N PHE A 284 -44.99 -3.15 4.32
CA PHE A 284 -44.01 -3.98 3.61
C PHE A 284 -42.99 -3.20 2.75
N PHE A 285 -43.15 -1.88 2.57
CA PHE A 285 -42.26 -1.09 1.72
C PHE A 285 -40.82 -1.04 2.23
N LYS A 286 -40.65 -0.76 3.53
CA LYS A 286 -39.34 -0.71 4.19
C LYS A 286 -38.58 -2.05 4.15
N PRO A 287 -39.19 -3.22 4.49
CA PRO A 287 -38.49 -4.50 4.38
C PRO A 287 -38.19 -4.88 2.93
N LEU A 288 -39.06 -4.56 1.96
CA LEU A 288 -38.79 -4.80 0.54
C LEU A 288 -37.58 -3.99 0.04
N LEU A 289 -37.51 -2.70 0.41
CA LEU A 289 -36.37 -1.83 0.10
C LEU A 289 -35.06 -2.39 0.71
N ALA A 290 -35.12 -2.90 1.93
CA ALA A 290 -33.98 -3.52 2.59
C ALA A 290 -33.50 -4.79 1.84
N ILE A 291 -34.41 -5.62 1.35
CA ILE A 291 -34.09 -6.80 0.53
C ILE A 291 -33.42 -6.39 -0.79
N VAL A 292 -33.98 -5.40 -1.49
CA VAL A 292 -33.40 -4.87 -2.74
C VAL A 292 -32.01 -4.27 -2.49
N GLY A 293 -31.85 -3.49 -1.42
CA GLY A 293 -30.56 -2.96 -1.01
C GLY A 293 -29.54 -4.05 -0.70
N ALA A 294 -29.94 -5.11 0.01
CA ALA A 294 -29.09 -6.26 0.29
C ALA A 294 -28.66 -6.99 -0.98
N LEU A 295 -29.58 -7.19 -1.94
CA LEU A 295 -29.29 -7.77 -3.25
C LEU A 295 -28.31 -6.92 -4.07
N LEU A 296 -28.43 -5.58 -4.03
CA LEU A 296 -27.49 -4.67 -4.70
C LEU A 296 -26.10 -4.71 -4.06
N VAL A 297 -26.03 -4.73 -2.73
CA VAL A 297 -24.75 -4.90 -2.02
C VAL A 297 -24.12 -6.24 -2.36
N LEU A 298 -24.91 -7.32 -2.38
CA LEU A 298 -24.44 -8.65 -2.77
C LEU A 298 -23.92 -8.68 -4.21
N ASN A 299 -24.62 -8.01 -5.15
CA ASN A 299 -24.17 -7.86 -6.53
C ASN A 299 -22.81 -7.13 -6.60
N LEU A 300 -22.64 -6.04 -5.87
CA LEU A 300 -21.37 -5.29 -5.82
C LEU A 300 -20.24 -6.12 -5.19
N LEU A 301 -20.53 -6.89 -4.14
CA LEU A 301 -19.57 -7.80 -3.52
C LEU A 301 -19.16 -8.93 -4.48
N TYR A 302 -20.12 -9.52 -5.18
CA TYR A 302 -19.86 -10.54 -6.20
C TYR A 302 -18.97 -10.00 -7.31
N MET A 303 -19.23 -8.79 -7.81
CA MET A 303 -18.38 -8.16 -8.82
C MET A 303 -16.98 -7.81 -8.31
N ARG A 304 -16.84 -7.40 -7.04
CA ARG A 304 -15.50 -7.22 -6.45
C ARG A 304 -14.75 -8.54 -6.34
N TRP A 305 -15.42 -9.61 -5.93
CA TRP A 305 -14.81 -10.93 -5.82
C TRP A 305 -14.36 -11.44 -7.19
N LEU A 306 -15.23 -11.42 -8.21
CA LEU A 306 -14.92 -11.86 -9.58
C LEU A 306 -13.72 -11.10 -10.17
N VAL A 307 -13.58 -9.82 -9.85
CA VAL A 307 -12.51 -8.95 -10.35
C VAL A 307 -11.18 -9.14 -9.59
N GLN A 308 -11.21 -9.72 -8.39
CA GLN A 308 -10.05 -9.88 -7.50
C GLN A 308 -9.42 -11.28 -7.53
N VAL A 309 -9.93 -12.25 -8.31
CA VAL A 309 -9.34 -13.61 -8.40
C VAL A 309 -8.03 -13.64 -9.22
N GLU A 310 -7.20 -12.60 -9.11
CA GLU A 310 -5.82 -12.54 -9.64
C GLU A 310 -4.84 -11.95 -8.61
#